data_AF-A0A401Q0D6-F1
#
_entry.id   AF-A0A401Q0D6-F1
#
_cell.length_a   1.000
_cell.length_b   1.000
_cell.length_c   1.000
_cell.angle_alpha   90.00
_cell.angle_beta   90.00
_cell.angle_gamma   90.00
#
_symmetry.space_group_name_H-M   'P 1'
#
loop_
_entity.id
_entity.type
_entity.pdbx_description
1 polymer ?
#
loop_
_entity_poly.entity_id
_entity_poly.type
_entity_poly.pdbx_seq_one_letter_code
_entity_poly.pdbx_strand_id
1 'polypeptide(L)'
;MYPRSGQDESKLSFACPRCMQCEAKFDFLTRKHHCRRCGKCFCDKCCSKKVPLPRMYFIDPVRQCAECALVSQKEYEFFDKQIKVLINGATFLVTSGSLEKGETMSCRLSNNHRYLYLDGEDHFEIEVPRIISVQVLTEGFTPGGGNTRATGMLIQYKTLASQEPRQLKLSASDDFNSNKKVSVGWLAAMHKAAKLLYESKDQ
;
A
#
# COMPACT_ATOMS: atom_id res chain seq x y z
N MET A 1 -13.80 -19.23 -9.97
CA MET A 1 -14.38 -18.02 -9.35
C MET A 1 -15.19 -18.51 -8.16
N TYR A 2 -14.56 -18.68 -7.00
CA TYR A 2 -15.18 -19.32 -5.84
C TYR A 2 -16.03 -18.30 -5.06
N PRO A 3 -17.29 -18.64 -4.70
CA PRO A 3 -18.11 -17.76 -3.89
C PRO A 3 -17.60 -17.76 -2.44
N ARG A 4 -17.50 -16.57 -1.83
CA ARG A 4 -17.24 -16.45 -0.40
C ARG A 4 -18.51 -16.84 0.36
N SER A 5 -18.41 -17.87 1.20
CA SER A 5 -19.43 -18.28 2.16
C SER A 5 -19.75 -17.15 3.13
N GLY A 6 -21.03 -16.73 3.20
CA GLY A 6 -21.53 -15.87 4.29
C GLY A 6 -22.37 -14.66 3.89
N GLN A 7 -22.77 -14.49 2.62
CA GLN A 7 -23.77 -13.47 2.27
C GLN A 7 -25.17 -14.10 2.27
N ASP A 8 -25.98 -13.67 3.23
CA ASP A 8 -27.44 -13.77 3.27
C ASP A 8 -28.06 -13.74 1.86
N GLU A 9 -28.59 -14.90 1.43
CA GLU A 9 -29.19 -15.15 0.12
C GLU A 9 -30.41 -14.23 -0.16
N SER A 10 -30.92 -13.52 0.85
CA SER A 10 -32.00 -12.54 0.67
C SER A 10 -31.58 -11.27 -0.11
N LYS A 11 -30.28 -11.07 -0.40
CA LYS A 11 -29.74 -9.91 -1.13
C LYS A 11 -29.49 -10.14 -2.63
N LEU A 12 -29.83 -11.30 -3.19
CA LEU A 12 -29.85 -11.54 -4.64
C LEU A 12 -31.13 -10.98 -5.29
N SER A 13 -31.51 -9.74 -4.96
CA SER A 13 -32.50 -9.02 -5.76
C SER A 13 -31.84 -8.60 -7.09
N PHE A 14 -32.01 -9.44 -8.12
CA PHE A 14 -31.60 -9.14 -9.49
C PHE A 14 -32.22 -7.83 -10.04
N ALA A 15 -33.26 -7.32 -9.37
CA ALA A 15 -33.85 -6.02 -9.65
C ALA A 15 -33.39 -4.98 -8.64
N CYS A 16 -32.47 -4.10 -9.06
CA CYS A 16 -32.27 -2.80 -8.44
C CYS A 16 -33.10 -1.77 -9.24
N PRO A 17 -34.32 -1.38 -8.81
CA PRO A 17 -35.20 -0.50 -9.58
C PRO A 17 -34.89 0.99 -9.40
N ARG A 18 -34.02 1.33 -8.43
CA ARG A 18 -33.67 2.70 -8.08
C ARG A 18 -32.18 2.83 -7.79
N CYS A 19 -31.62 4.02 -8.01
CA CYS A 19 -30.26 4.33 -7.62
C CYS A 19 -30.05 4.10 -6.11
N MET A 20 -29.02 3.35 -5.72
CA MET A 20 -28.73 3.07 -4.30
C MET A 20 -28.10 4.26 -3.54
N GLN A 21 -27.96 5.43 -4.18
CA GLN A 21 -27.47 6.67 -3.55
C GLN A 21 -28.54 7.76 -3.49
N CYS A 22 -29.25 8.02 -4.59
CA CYS A 22 -30.21 9.12 -4.69
C CYS A 22 -31.66 8.66 -4.91
N GLU A 23 -31.91 7.36 -4.89
CA GLU A 23 -33.23 6.74 -5.02
C GLU A 23 -34.00 7.02 -6.33
N ALA A 24 -33.34 7.70 -7.28
CA ALA A 24 -33.87 7.95 -8.61
C ALA A 24 -34.32 6.63 -9.27
N LYS A 25 -35.57 6.59 -9.73
CA LYS A 25 -36.13 5.43 -10.43
C LYS A 25 -35.41 5.27 -11.77
N PHE A 26 -35.05 4.03 -12.09
CA PHE A 26 -34.53 3.72 -13.40
C PHE A 26 -35.66 3.56 -14.40
N ASP A 27 -35.46 4.14 -15.58
CA ASP A 27 -36.41 4.15 -16.70
C ASP A 27 -35.64 4.29 -18.02
N PHE A 28 -36.32 4.64 -19.11
CA PHE A 28 -35.70 4.81 -20.43
C PHE A 28 -34.68 5.96 -20.48
N LEU A 29 -34.82 6.99 -19.63
CA LEU A 29 -33.92 8.14 -19.56
C LEU A 29 -32.80 7.92 -18.54
N THR A 30 -33.12 7.31 -17.40
CA THR A 30 -32.19 7.04 -16.30
C THR A 30 -31.74 5.58 -16.33
N ARG A 31 -30.63 5.31 -17.03
CA ARG A 31 -30.06 3.97 -17.15
C ARG A 31 -29.36 3.49 -15.87
N LYS A 32 -29.30 2.17 -15.71
CA LYS A 32 -28.62 1.49 -14.59
C LYS A 32 -27.12 1.38 -14.81
N HIS A 33 -26.34 1.63 -13.77
CA HIS A 33 -24.89 1.47 -13.79
C HIS A 33 -24.36 0.83 -12.50
N HIS A 34 -23.49 -0.17 -12.64
CA HIS A 34 -22.83 -0.79 -11.49
C HIS A 34 -21.45 -0.16 -11.24
N CYS A 35 -21.16 0.11 -9.97
CA CYS A 35 -19.81 0.44 -9.53
C CYS A 35 -18.93 -0.81 -9.60
N ARG A 36 -17.78 -0.74 -10.29
CA ARG A 36 -16.89 -1.91 -10.45
C ARG A 36 -16.18 -2.32 -9.17
N ARG A 37 -16.06 -1.41 -8.18
CA ARG A 37 -15.43 -1.70 -6.88
C ARG A 37 -16.39 -2.36 -5.89
N CYS A 38 -17.58 -1.79 -5.68
CA CYS A 38 -18.52 -2.28 -4.66
C CYS A 38 -19.72 -3.07 -5.21
N GLY A 39 -19.90 -3.17 -6.52
CA GLY A 39 -20.99 -3.91 -7.17
C GLY A 39 -22.39 -3.27 -7.08
N LYS A 40 -22.59 -2.28 -6.22
CA LYS A 40 -23.87 -1.57 -6.06
C LYS A 40 -24.32 -0.86 -7.35
N CYS A 41 -25.62 -0.64 -7.48
CA CYS A 41 -26.26 -0.05 -8.67
C CYS A 41 -26.65 1.42 -8.47
N PHE A 42 -26.37 2.24 -9.47
CA PHE A 42 -26.46 3.70 -9.44
C PHE A 42 -26.95 4.26 -10.78
N CYS A 43 -27.42 5.51 -10.78
CA CYS A 43 -27.58 6.30 -12.00
C CYS A 43 -26.23 6.88 -12.47
N ASP A 44 -26.19 7.44 -13.68
CA ASP A 44 -24.95 7.99 -14.25
C ASP A 44 -24.35 9.09 -13.35
N LYS A 45 -25.17 10.01 -12.83
CA LYS A 45 -24.74 11.09 -11.93
C LYS A 45 -24.01 10.58 -10.68
N CYS A 46 -24.53 9.53 -10.04
CA CYS A 46 -23.96 8.98 -8.80
C CYS A 46 -22.76 8.04 -9.04
N CYS A 47 -22.51 7.67 -10.29
CA CYS A 47 -21.48 6.70 -10.67
C CYS A 47 -20.82 7.08 -11.99
N SER A 48 -20.40 8.33 -12.14
CA SER A 48 -19.87 8.89 -13.41
C SER A 48 -18.35 8.82 -13.54
N LYS A 49 -17.63 8.66 -12.42
CA LYS A 49 -16.17 8.70 -12.40
C LYS A 49 -15.58 7.41 -12.95
N LYS A 50 -14.57 7.53 -13.82
CA LYS A 50 -13.70 6.42 -14.22
C LYS A 50 -12.36 6.56 -13.52
N VAL A 51 -11.97 5.56 -12.74
CA VAL A 51 -10.75 5.57 -11.91
C VAL A 51 -9.99 4.27 -12.12
N PRO A 52 -8.65 4.29 -12.23
CA PRO A 52 -7.85 3.08 -12.28
C PRO A 52 -8.17 2.13 -11.11
N LEU A 53 -8.24 0.83 -11.39
CA LEU A 53 -8.43 -0.19 -10.35
C LEU A 53 -7.50 -1.40 -10.55
N PRO A 54 -6.16 -1.21 -10.53
CA PRO A 54 -5.21 -2.25 -10.91
C PRO A 54 -5.23 -3.47 -9.97
N ARG A 55 -5.56 -3.27 -8.69
CA ARG A 55 -5.68 -4.36 -7.69
C ARG A 55 -6.77 -5.38 -8.03
N MET A 56 -7.74 -5.01 -8.84
CA MET A 56 -8.79 -5.92 -9.35
C MET A 56 -8.52 -6.32 -10.80
N TYR A 57 -7.29 -6.17 -11.29
CA TYR A 57 -6.83 -6.54 -12.63
C TYR A 57 -7.55 -5.81 -13.77
N PHE A 58 -8.11 -4.63 -13.51
CA PHE A 58 -8.57 -3.75 -14.58
C PHE A 58 -7.38 -2.96 -15.13
N ILE A 59 -7.15 -3.12 -16.44
CA ILE A 59 -6.12 -2.39 -17.19
C ILE A 59 -6.55 -0.92 -17.36
N ASP A 60 -7.79 -0.72 -17.82
CA ASP A 60 -8.35 0.61 -18.05
C ASP A 60 -9.11 1.18 -16.83
N PRO A 61 -9.20 2.51 -16.69
CA PRO A 61 -10.04 3.15 -15.69
C PRO A 61 -11.50 2.69 -15.76
N VAL A 62 -12.03 2.23 -14.63
CA VAL A 62 -13.39 1.68 -14.54
C VAL A 62 -14.34 2.61 -13.82
N ARG A 63 -15.62 2.49 -14.17
CA ARG A 63 -16.69 3.29 -13.58
C ARG A 63 -16.90 2.96 -12.10
N GLN A 64 -16.91 3.97 -11.25
CA GLN A 64 -17.12 3.83 -9.81
C GLN A 64 -18.11 4.86 -9.26
N CYS A 65 -18.78 4.53 -8.15
CA CYS A 65 -19.54 5.51 -7.38
C CYS A 65 -18.60 6.53 -6.73
N ALA A 66 -19.14 7.69 -6.32
CA ALA A 66 -18.33 8.78 -5.76
C ALA A 66 -17.46 8.34 -4.57
N GLU A 67 -18.03 7.56 -3.65
CA GLU A 67 -17.32 7.05 -2.48
C GLU A 67 -16.15 6.12 -2.87
N CYS A 68 -16.41 5.13 -3.74
CA CYS A 68 -15.36 4.22 -4.20
C CYS A 68 -14.29 4.93 -5.02
N ALA A 69 -14.67 5.89 -5.87
CA ALA A 69 -13.75 6.66 -6.68
C ALA A 69 -12.72 7.42 -5.83
N LEU A 70 -13.15 8.01 -4.71
CA LEU A 70 -12.24 8.69 -3.78
C LEU A 70 -11.22 7.73 -3.15
N VAL A 71 -11.66 6.54 -2.75
CA VAL A 71 -10.78 5.52 -2.17
C VAL A 71 -9.79 5.00 -3.21
N SER A 72 -10.29 4.59 -4.38
CA SER A 72 -9.43 4.07 -5.46
C SER A 72 -8.45 5.09 -6.00
N GLN A 73 -8.80 6.38 -6.04
CA GLN A 73 -7.87 7.43 -6.46
C GLN A 73 -6.72 7.57 -5.46
N LYS A 74 -7.03 7.61 -4.15
CA LYS A 74 -6.00 7.65 -3.09
C LYS A 74 -5.11 6.41 -3.12
N GLU A 75 -5.70 5.23 -3.25
CA GLU A 75 -4.98 3.97 -3.43
C GLU A 75 -4.06 4.05 -4.66
N TYR A 76 -4.58 4.44 -5.82
CA TYR A 76 -3.82 4.51 -7.07
C TYR A 76 -2.66 5.49 -7.00
N GLU A 77 -2.87 6.71 -6.52
CA GLU A 77 -1.80 7.71 -6.37
C GLU A 77 -0.70 7.24 -5.41
N PHE A 78 -1.10 6.52 -4.36
CA PHE A 78 -0.14 5.86 -3.49
C PHE A 78 0.62 4.77 -4.24
N PHE A 79 -0.07 3.82 -4.89
CA PHE A 79 0.59 2.68 -5.54
C PHE A 79 1.49 3.13 -6.69
N ASP A 80 1.01 4.00 -7.57
CA ASP A 80 1.77 4.45 -8.74
C ASP A 80 3.09 5.14 -8.35
N LYS A 81 3.08 5.95 -7.28
CA LYS A 81 4.28 6.68 -6.85
C LYS A 81 5.16 5.87 -5.91
N GLN A 82 4.58 5.19 -4.93
CA GLN A 82 5.36 4.54 -3.87
C GLN A 82 5.92 3.19 -4.31
N ILE A 83 5.18 2.39 -5.09
CA ILE A 83 5.66 1.06 -5.52
C ILE A 83 6.91 1.18 -6.40
N LYS A 84 6.93 2.13 -7.33
CA LYS A 84 8.12 2.38 -8.18
C LYS A 84 9.33 2.75 -7.34
N VAL A 85 9.16 3.62 -6.34
CA VAL A 85 10.23 3.98 -5.39
C VAL A 85 10.73 2.75 -4.63
N LEU A 86 9.82 1.90 -4.15
CA LEU A 86 10.18 0.70 -3.40
C LEU A 86 10.92 -0.33 -4.25
N ILE A 87 10.49 -0.55 -5.50
CA ILE A 87 11.13 -1.48 -6.46
C ILE A 87 12.51 -1.00 -6.89
N ASN A 88 12.65 0.30 -7.19
CA ASN A 88 13.94 0.88 -7.59
C ASN A 88 15.00 0.73 -6.48
N GLY A 89 14.54 0.68 -5.23
CA GLY A 89 15.38 0.43 -4.07
C GLY A 89 16.16 1.65 -3.60
N ALA A 90 16.82 1.48 -2.46
CA ALA A 90 17.73 2.46 -1.89
C ALA A 90 18.80 1.78 -1.03
N THR A 91 19.93 2.46 -0.83
CA THR A 91 21.03 1.96 -0.01
C THR A 91 20.88 2.41 1.43
N PHE A 92 21.12 1.49 2.36
CA PHE A 92 21.05 1.73 3.80
C PHE A 92 22.21 1.07 4.51
N LEU A 93 22.61 1.64 5.65
CA LEU A 93 23.36 0.92 6.65
C LEU A 93 22.38 0.07 7.45
N VAL A 94 22.53 -1.25 7.35
CA VAL A 94 21.65 -2.25 7.93
C VAL A 94 22.31 -2.83 9.17
N THR A 95 21.60 -2.79 10.30
CA THR A 95 21.99 -3.56 11.49
C THR A 95 20.88 -4.55 11.82
N SER A 96 21.27 -5.80 12.08
CA SER A 96 20.39 -6.83 12.64
C SER A 96 20.93 -7.25 14.00
N GLY A 97 20.09 -7.82 14.86
CA GLY A 97 20.51 -8.25 16.21
C GLY A 97 21.69 -9.25 16.24
N SER A 98 22.02 -9.87 15.10
CA SER A 98 23.18 -10.76 14.92
C SER A 98 24.44 -10.08 14.36
N LEU A 99 24.36 -8.83 13.88
CA LEU A 99 25.45 -8.15 13.20
C LEU A 99 26.00 -7.04 14.12
N GLU A 100 27.13 -7.29 14.78
CA GLU A 100 27.75 -6.33 15.73
C GLU A 100 28.21 -5.04 15.02
N LYS A 101 28.47 -5.10 13.72
CA LYS A 101 28.85 -3.97 12.87
C LYS A 101 27.87 -3.87 11.70
N GLY A 102 27.25 -2.71 11.52
CA GLY A 102 26.30 -2.51 10.41
C GLY A 102 26.95 -2.69 9.04
N GLU A 103 26.17 -3.19 8.09
CA GLU A 103 26.58 -3.45 6.71
C GLU A 103 25.84 -2.53 5.74
N THR A 104 26.50 -2.05 4.70
CA THR A 104 25.83 -1.24 3.68
C THR A 104 25.16 -2.15 2.66
N MET A 105 23.83 -2.11 2.57
CA MET A 105 23.04 -2.98 1.70
C MET A 105 22.08 -2.19 0.81
N SER A 106 21.81 -2.73 -0.37
CA SER A 106 20.71 -2.27 -1.23
C SER A 106 19.40 -2.93 -0.81
N CYS A 107 18.41 -2.13 -0.42
CA CYS A 107 17.08 -2.60 -0.03
C CYS A 107 16.06 -2.28 -1.11
N ARG A 108 15.27 -3.28 -1.55
CA ARG A 108 14.23 -3.08 -2.57
C ARG A 108 13.06 -4.06 -2.44
N LEU A 109 11.90 -3.64 -2.92
CA LEU A 109 10.74 -4.51 -3.06
C LEU A 109 10.84 -5.31 -4.37
N SER A 110 10.59 -6.61 -4.30
CA SER A 110 10.45 -7.49 -5.47
C SER A 110 9.36 -7.01 -6.44
N ASN A 111 9.49 -7.32 -7.73
CA ASN A 111 8.53 -6.93 -8.78
C ASN A 111 7.12 -7.52 -8.57
N ASN A 112 7.00 -8.65 -7.88
CA ASN A 112 5.72 -9.24 -7.51
C ASN A 112 5.19 -8.74 -6.16
N HIS A 113 5.92 -7.83 -5.51
CA HIS A 113 5.63 -7.22 -4.21
C HIS A 113 5.50 -8.20 -3.04
N ARG A 114 6.08 -9.40 -3.15
CA ARG A 114 5.98 -10.45 -2.11
C ARG A 114 7.18 -10.49 -1.16
N TYR A 115 8.33 -10.02 -1.62
CA TYR A 115 9.58 -10.04 -0.89
C TYR A 115 10.20 -8.65 -0.82
N LEU A 116 10.81 -8.34 0.32
CA LEU A 116 11.78 -7.28 0.48
C LEU A 116 13.17 -7.91 0.43
N TYR A 117 13.98 -7.47 -0.54
CA TYR A 117 15.36 -7.93 -0.73
C TYR A 117 16.33 -6.98 -0.05
N LEU A 118 17.33 -7.56 0.62
CA LEU A 118 18.49 -6.86 1.14
C LEU A 118 19.73 -7.51 0.53
N ASP A 119 20.38 -6.77 -0.36
CA ASP A 119 21.52 -7.20 -1.15
C ASP A 119 22.79 -6.51 -0.65
N GLY A 120 23.72 -7.26 -0.06
CA GLY A 120 25.02 -6.82 0.43
C GLY A 120 26.11 -7.81 0.04
N GLU A 121 26.96 -8.20 0.99
CA GLU A 121 27.81 -9.39 0.89
C GLU A 121 26.94 -10.66 0.82
N ASP A 122 25.90 -10.70 1.67
CA ASP A 122 24.87 -11.73 1.68
C ASP A 122 23.56 -11.22 1.07
N HIS A 123 22.76 -12.18 0.56
CA HIS A 123 21.40 -11.92 0.07
C HIS A 123 20.38 -12.36 1.12
N PHE A 124 19.56 -11.43 1.59
CA PHE A 124 18.46 -11.72 2.50
C PHE A 124 17.10 -11.40 1.88
N GLU A 125 16.15 -12.30 2.11
CA GLU A 125 14.78 -12.17 1.65
C GLU A 125 13.82 -12.13 2.84
N ILE A 126 12.99 -11.10 2.92
CA ILE A 126 11.91 -11.00 3.90
C ILE A 126 10.58 -11.06 3.15
N GLU A 127 9.79 -12.10 3.40
CA GLU A 127 8.41 -12.16 2.94
C GLU A 127 7.60 -11.01 3.52
N VAL A 128 7.01 -10.17 2.67
CA VAL A 128 6.18 -9.02 3.07
C VAL A 128 5.04 -9.43 4.03
N PRO A 129 4.34 -10.56 3.82
CA PRO A 129 3.32 -11.02 4.77
C PRO A 129 3.83 -11.32 6.19
N ARG A 130 5.14 -11.57 6.36
CA ARG A 130 5.77 -11.85 7.67
C ARG A 130 6.24 -10.60 8.41
N ILE A 131 6.16 -9.43 7.78
CA ILE A 131 6.45 -8.15 8.45
C ILE A 131 5.35 -7.90 9.49
N ILE A 132 5.78 -7.77 10.75
CA ILE A 132 4.92 -7.54 11.90
C ILE A 132 4.70 -6.04 12.09
N SER A 133 5.79 -5.27 12.13
CA SER A 133 5.77 -3.83 12.39
C SER A 133 6.80 -3.09 11.55
N VAL A 134 6.48 -1.85 11.19
CA VAL A 134 7.39 -0.90 10.54
C VAL A 134 7.33 0.42 11.29
N GLN A 135 8.46 0.89 11.80
CA GLN A 135 8.56 2.13 12.58
C GLN A 135 9.59 3.06 11.94
N VAL A 136 9.23 4.32 11.68
CA VAL A 136 10.16 5.31 11.16
C VAL A 136 10.97 5.91 12.29
N LEU A 137 12.28 6.02 12.09
CA LEU A 137 13.19 6.75 12.97
C LEU A 137 13.38 8.16 12.40
N THR A 138 13.27 9.18 13.25
CA THR A 138 13.43 10.59 12.88
C THR A 138 14.44 11.26 13.80
N GLU A 139 15.27 12.15 13.27
CA GLU A 139 16.12 13.04 14.09
C GLU A 139 15.58 14.48 14.07
N GLY A 140 15.55 15.10 15.25
CA GLY A 140 15.40 16.55 15.44
C GLY A 140 13.97 17.09 15.34
N PHE A 141 13.47 17.63 16.46
CA PHE A 141 12.47 18.70 16.41
C PHE A 141 13.21 20.00 16.06
N THR A 142 13.03 20.53 14.85
CA THR A 142 13.36 21.94 14.61
C THR A 142 12.22 22.79 15.17
N PRO A 143 12.45 23.68 16.16
CA PRO A 143 11.44 24.63 16.62
C PRO A 143 11.22 25.63 15.49
N GLY A 144 10.20 25.37 14.65
CA GLY A 144 9.95 26.18 13.44
C GLY A 144 9.09 25.53 12.35
N GLY A 145 8.50 24.35 12.58
CA GLY A 145 7.49 23.79 11.66
C GLY A 145 8.02 23.17 10.36
N GLY A 146 9.29 22.76 10.32
CA GLY A 146 9.86 21.99 9.21
C GLY A 146 9.53 20.50 9.32
N ASN A 147 9.22 19.86 8.18
CA ASN A 147 8.91 18.43 8.06
C ASN A 147 9.91 17.55 8.83
N THR A 148 9.42 16.69 9.73
CA THR A 148 10.21 15.66 10.44
C THR A 148 10.93 14.80 9.41
N ARG A 149 12.27 14.76 9.46
CA ARG A 149 13.07 14.04 8.46
C ARG A 149 13.31 12.60 8.92
N ALA A 150 12.82 11.63 8.15
CA ALA A 150 13.12 10.23 8.39
C ALA A 150 14.62 9.99 8.21
N THR A 151 15.28 9.47 9.24
CA THR A 151 16.70 9.11 9.25
C THR A 151 16.93 7.60 9.19
N GLY A 152 15.91 6.83 9.55
CA GLY A 152 15.96 5.37 9.46
C GLY A 152 14.59 4.71 9.63
N MET A 153 14.61 3.39 9.77
CA MET A 153 13.42 2.57 9.97
C MET A 153 13.76 1.28 10.70
N LEU A 154 12.89 0.87 11.61
CA LEU A 154 12.90 -0.45 12.23
C LEU A 154 11.83 -1.32 11.57
N ILE A 155 12.21 -2.50 11.13
CA ILE A 155 11.32 -3.52 10.57
C ILE A 155 11.40 -4.74 11.49
N GLN A 156 10.26 -5.13 12.06
CA GLN A 156 10.15 -6.40 12.78
C GLN A 156 9.44 -7.42 11.90
N TYR A 157 9.97 -8.65 11.85
CA TYR A 157 9.45 -9.71 11.02
C TYR A 157 9.69 -11.08 11.65
N LYS A 158 8.88 -12.07 11.28
CA LYS A 158 9.12 -13.47 11.66
C LYS A 158 9.85 -14.21 10.56
N THR A 159 10.63 -15.21 10.92
CA THR A 159 11.24 -16.14 9.95
C THR A 159 10.41 -17.40 9.84
N LEU A 160 10.68 -18.25 8.85
CA LEU A 160 10.10 -19.59 8.77
C LEU A 160 10.62 -20.51 9.89
N ALA A 161 11.88 -20.34 10.26
CA ALA A 161 12.58 -21.21 11.20
C ALA A 161 12.28 -20.90 12.68
N SER A 162 11.85 -19.68 13.02
CA SER A 162 11.57 -19.27 14.39
C SER A 162 10.35 -18.35 14.49
N GLN A 163 9.54 -18.58 15.53
CA GLN A 163 8.40 -17.74 15.89
C GLN A 163 8.81 -16.45 16.61
N GLU A 164 10.05 -16.39 17.10
CA GLU A 164 10.61 -15.18 17.73
C GLU A 164 10.77 -14.08 16.67
N PRO A 165 10.26 -12.86 16.94
CA PRO A 165 10.39 -11.75 16.01
C PRO A 165 11.84 -11.31 15.91
N ARG A 166 12.34 -11.21 14.68
CA ARG A 166 13.62 -10.57 14.38
C ARG A 166 13.40 -9.09 14.10
N GLN A 167 14.43 -8.30 14.37
CA GLN A 167 14.44 -6.87 14.07
C GLN A 167 15.58 -6.53 13.13
N LEU A 168 15.27 -5.63 12.20
CA LEU A 168 16.19 -5.03 11.27
C LEU A 168 16.10 -3.51 11.41
N LYS A 169 17.24 -2.83 11.48
CA LYS A 169 17.32 -1.38 11.44
C LYS A 169 17.97 -0.95 10.14
N LEU A 170 17.26 -0.11 9.39
CA LEU A 170 17.75 0.59 8.21
C LEU A 170 18.12 2.02 8.64
N SER A 171 19.35 2.43 8.42
CA SER A 171 19.80 3.81 8.61
C SER A 171 20.18 4.41 7.26
N ALA A 172 19.62 5.57 6.91
CA ALA A 172 20.02 6.29 5.71
C ALA A 172 21.44 6.85 5.90
N SER A 173 22.29 6.79 4.86
CA SER A 173 23.62 7.41 4.94
C SER A 173 23.51 8.92 5.17
N ASP A 174 24.45 9.46 5.95
CA ASP A 174 24.51 10.88 6.24
C ASP A 174 25.12 11.74 5.14
N ASP A 175 25.73 11.11 4.13
CA ASP A 175 26.41 11.79 3.02
C ASP A 175 25.48 12.74 2.26
N PHE A 176 25.99 13.92 1.88
CA PHE A 176 25.28 14.93 1.10
C PHE A 176 25.23 14.57 -0.40
N ASN A 177 24.74 13.37 -0.75
CA ASN A 177 24.66 12.88 -2.12
C ASN A 177 23.21 12.55 -2.54
N SER A 178 23.03 12.22 -3.81
CA SER A 178 21.75 11.75 -4.37
C SER A 178 21.16 10.55 -3.62
N ASN A 179 22.01 9.70 -3.03
CA ASN A 179 21.57 8.49 -2.33
C ASN A 179 20.75 8.84 -1.08
N LYS A 180 21.10 9.92 -0.34
CA LYS A 180 20.31 10.36 0.83
C LYS A 180 18.86 10.71 0.47
N LYS A 181 18.64 11.41 -0.66
CA LYS A 181 17.28 11.73 -1.12
C LYS A 181 16.49 10.48 -1.50
N VAL A 182 17.14 9.53 -2.16
CA VAL A 182 16.54 8.24 -2.56
C VAL A 182 16.18 7.42 -1.32
N SER A 183 17.10 7.27 -0.36
CA SER A 183 16.88 6.54 0.90
C SER A 183 15.75 7.15 1.73
N VAL A 184 15.72 8.47 1.91
CA VAL A 184 14.62 9.15 2.64
C VAL A 184 13.28 8.95 1.92
N GLY A 185 13.26 9.08 0.59
CA GLY A 185 12.06 8.81 -0.21
C GLY A 185 11.56 7.38 -0.08
N TRP A 186 12.49 6.41 -0.05
CA TRP A 186 12.18 5.00 0.14
C TRP A 186 11.63 4.71 1.53
N LEU A 187 12.21 5.28 2.60
CA LEU A 187 11.69 5.16 3.97
C LEU A 187 10.27 5.71 4.08
N ALA A 188 10.00 6.87 3.47
CA ALA A 188 8.68 7.47 3.44
C ALA A 188 7.66 6.61 2.66
N ALA A 189 8.09 6.02 1.54
CA ALA A 189 7.27 5.12 0.73
C ALA A 189 6.90 3.85 1.50
N MET A 190 7.88 3.23 2.17
CA MET A 190 7.69 2.00 2.95
C MET A 190 6.77 2.23 4.16
N HIS A 191 6.93 3.36 4.86
CA HIS A 191 6.05 3.71 5.97
C HIS A 191 4.59 3.86 5.53
N LYS A 192 4.35 4.58 4.43
CA LYS A 192 3.00 4.73 3.86
C LYS A 192 2.44 3.38 3.38
N ALA A 193 3.27 2.50 2.82
CA ALA A 193 2.87 1.15 2.42
C ALA A 193 2.43 0.30 3.60
N ALA A 194 3.22 0.31 4.68
CA ALA A 194 2.92 -0.41 5.91
C ALA A 194 1.58 0.07 6.51
N LYS A 195 1.36 1.39 6.58
CA LYS A 195 0.11 1.97 7.09
C LYS A 195 -1.12 1.46 6.32
N LEU A 196 -1.07 1.43 4.99
CA LEU A 196 -2.17 0.91 4.17
C LEU A 196 -2.40 -0.59 4.36
N LEU A 197 -1.34 -1.38 4.57
CA LEU A 197 -1.46 -2.80 4.87
C LEU A 197 -2.16 -3.04 6.21
N TYR A 198 -1.85 -2.26 7.25
CA TYR A 198 -2.53 -2.35 8.55
C TYR A 198 -3.98 -1.90 8.48
N GLU A 199 -4.26 -0.74 7.88
CA GLU A 199 -5.63 -0.22 7.69
C GLU A 199 -6.51 -1.20 6.89
N SER A 200 -5.93 -1.99 5.99
CA SER A 200 -6.67 -3.02 5.23
C SER A 200 -6.96 -4.30 6.00
N LYS A 201 -6.25 -4.57 7.11
CA LYS A 201 -6.49 -5.75 7.97
C LYS A 201 -7.58 -5.48 9.00
N ASP A 202 -7.82 -4.22 9.33
CA ASP A 202 -8.83 -3.77 10.30
C ASP A 202 -10.23 -3.54 9.68
N GLN A 203 -10.41 -3.81 8.38
CA GLN A 203 -11.67 -3.71 7.62
C GLN A 203 -12.19 -5.07 7.17
#